data_AF-E9HXJ4-F1
#
_entry.id   AF-E9HXJ4-F1
#
_cell.length_a   1.000
_cell.length_b   1.000
_cell.length_c   1.000
_cell.angle_alpha   90.00
_cell.angle_beta   90.00
_cell.angle_gamma   90.00
#
_symmetry.space_group_name_H-M   'P 1'
#
loop_
_entity.id
_entity.type
_entity.pdbx_description
1 polymer ?
#
loop_
_entity_poly.entity_id
_entity_poly.type
_entity_poly.pdbx_seq_one_letter_code
_entity_poly.pdbx_strand_id
1 'polypeptide(L)'
;MGETSRFKCDFSLFYLGARRAIIIFLDAPPDYQTTLSQTVRIFAFNLKEFPGRPAQDFVMTSDTDLWPLRKEHFLPRPNSDIVLLHSECCTPFSINNRSYPMYPMSNIGATVSTWRQIMNDNHKIAFNSDSILNYLGDVFGEQVRRPLVVGEEGWYMDQRMISIRLLEWMTKHGNSSVYRVSDHGFSRFDRIAWNVGDLLPESFARQFDAHLPEKMFLSSQWKRNIQPLLLLMYGKHSWEARWCTMLYKTAENSFERWAFTVYAPEVKEPLIDDHTHCSLTEQE
;
A
#
# COMPACT_ATOMS: atom_id res chain seq x y z
N MET A 1 -31.02 7.00 -23.59
CA MET A 1 -30.51 7.52 -22.32
C MET A 1 -30.07 6.31 -21.51
N GLY A 2 -28.78 5.99 -21.57
CA GLY A 2 -28.24 4.79 -20.93
C GLY A 2 -27.84 5.11 -19.50
N GLU A 3 -28.47 4.43 -18.54
CA GLU A 3 -27.99 4.37 -17.16
C GLU A 3 -26.64 3.65 -17.16
N THR A 4 -25.55 4.42 -17.13
CA THR A 4 -24.22 3.93 -16.83
C THR A 4 -24.18 3.48 -15.37
N SER A 5 -24.25 2.16 -15.17
CA SER A 5 -23.66 1.38 -14.08
C SER A 5 -23.11 2.18 -12.88
N ARG A 6 -23.98 2.62 -11.97
CA ARG A 6 -23.60 3.14 -10.65
C ARG A 6 -23.30 2.05 -9.61
N PHE A 7 -23.51 0.79 -9.95
CA PHE A 7 -23.18 -0.34 -9.08
C PHE A 7 -21.74 -0.78 -9.30
N LYS A 8 -20.79 -0.34 -8.45
CA LYS A 8 -19.56 -1.11 -8.09
C LYS A 8 -18.57 -0.42 -7.12
N CYS A 9 -18.83 0.79 -6.62
CA CYS A 9 -17.94 1.42 -5.62
C CYS A 9 -18.44 1.30 -4.16
N ASP A 10 -19.73 0.98 -3.96
CA ASP A 10 -20.37 1.07 -2.64
C ASP A 10 -19.87 0.04 -1.61
N PHE A 11 -19.48 -1.17 -2.04
CA PHE A 11 -19.06 -2.20 -1.07
C PHE A 11 -17.72 -1.84 -0.39
N SER A 12 -16.74 -1.38 -1.16
CA SER A 12 -15.45 -0.93 -0.63
C SER A 12 -15.61 0.33 0.22
N LEU A 13 -16.43 1.30 -0.22
CA LEU A 13 -16.69 2.55 0.49
C LEU A 13 -17.43 2.33 1.83
N PHE A 14 -18.43 1.43 1.86
CA PHE A 14 -19.18 1.10 3.08
C PHE A 14 -18.28 0.47 4.16
N TYR A 15 -17.38 -0.44 3.79
CA TYR A 15 -16.45 -1.06 4.73
C TYR A 15 -15.32 -0.13 5.18
N LEU A 16 -14.90 0.80 4.33
CA LEU A 16 -13.90 1.81 4.67
C LEU A 16 -14.48 2.88 5.61
N GLY A 17 -15.73 3.29 5.42
CA GLY A 17 -16.44 4.21 6.31
C GLY A 17 -16.56 3.70 7.75
N ALA A 18 -16.82 2.41 7.95
CA ALA A 18 -16.85 1.78 9.27
C ALA A 18 -15.48 1.75 9.99
N ARG A 19 -14.38 1.97 9.26
CA ARG A 19 -12.99 1.86 9.74
C ARG A 19 -12.32 3.22 9.97
N ARG A 20 -13.08 4.33 9.92
CA ARG A 20 -12.52 5.69 9.91
C ARG A 20 -11.46 5.86 8.81
N ALA A 21 -11.59 5.11 7.72
CA ALA A 21 -10.69 5.24 6.59
C ALA A 21 -11.09 6.47 5.79
N ILE A 22 -10.09 7.23 5.37
CA ILE A 22 -10.27 8.43 4.56
C ILE A 22 -9.59 8.16 3.23
N ILE A 23 -10.37 8.32 2.16
CA ILE A 23 -9.89 8.18 0.79
C ILE A 23 -9.75 9.58 0.24
N ILE A 24 -8.55 9.92 -0.21
CA ILE A 24 -8.28 11.19 -0.89
C ILE A 24 -8.06 10.84 -2.36
N PHE A 25 -8.92 11.37 -3.22
CA PHE A 25 -8.77 11.23 -4.65
C PHE A 25 -7.86 12.35 -5.15
N LEU A 26 -6.87 11.97 -5.96
CA LEU A 26 -5.98 12.91 -6.61
C LEU A 26 -6.07 12.69 -8.12
N ASP A 27 -6.52 13.71 -8.84
CA ASP A 27 -6.68 13.65 -10.29
C ASP A 27 -5.31 13.58 -10.98
N ALA A 28 -5.06 12.52 -11.75
CA ALA A 28 -3.78 12.31 -12.43
C ALA A 28 -3.97 12.33 -13.96
N PRO A 29 -3.18 13.13 -14.71
CA PRO A 29 -3.19 13.06 -16.16
C PRO A 29 -2.81 11.65 -16.64
N PRO A 30 -3.40 11.11 -17.72
CA PRO A 30 -3.21 9.73 -18.16
C PRO A 30 -1.74 9.28 -18.24
N ASP A 31 -0.88 10.13 -18.82
CA ASP A 31 0.54 9.83 -19.03
C ASP A 31 1.36 9.76 -17.73
N TYR A 32 0.81 10.25 -16.61
CA TYR A 32 1.50 10.35 -15.32
C TYR A 32 0.84 9.52 -14.22
N GLN A 33 -0.20 8.74 -14.53
CA GLN A 33 -0.94 7.97 -13.53
C GLN A 33 -0.04 7.01 -12.76
N THR A 34 0.82 6.27 -13.47
CA THR A 34 1.72 5.31 -12.81
C THR A 34 2.75 6.03 -11.94
N THR A 35 3.39 7.10 -12.44
CA THR A 35 4.34 7.89 -11.66
C THR A 35 3.70 8.45 -10.40
N LEU A 36 2.56 9.13 -10.53
CA LEU A 36 1.82 9.69 -9.39
C LEU A 36 1.35 8.61 -8.42
N SER A 37 0.90 7.45 -8.91
CA SER A 37 0.47 6.34 -8.04
C SER A 37 1.60 5.82 -7.14
N GLN A 38 2.83 5.84 -7.63
CA GLN A 38 4.02 5.46 -6.85
C GLN A 38 4.44 6.58 -5.90
N THR A 39 4.45 7.83 -6.35
CA THR A 39 5.09 8.93 -5.63
C THR A 39 4.17 9.71 -4.71
N VAL A 40 2.84 9.70 -4.90
CA VAL A 40 1.92 10.59 -4.16
C VAL A 40 2.01 10.44 -2.64
N ARG A 41 2.33 9.23 -2.16
CA ARG A 41 2.39 8.89 -0.72
C ARG A 41 3.25 9.84 0.11
N ILE A 42 4.39 10.32 -0.39
CA ILE A 42 5.27 11.23 0.36
C ILE A 42 4.67 12.63 0.50
N PHE A 43 3.77 12.99 -0.41
CA PHE A 43 3.09 14.29 -0.45
C PHE A 43 1.71 14.25 0.22
N ALA A 44 1.22 13.08 0.63
CA ALA A 44 -0.12 12.90 1.19
C ALA A 44 -0.43 13.88 2.34
N PHE A 45 0.57 14.22 3.15
CA PHE A 45 0.42 15.11 4.32
C PHE A 45 0.27 16.59 3.95
N ASN A 46 0.62 16.97 2.72
CA ASN A 46 0.43 18.31 2.17
C ASN A 46 -0.91 18.48 1.48
N LEU A 47 -1.62 17.39 1.17
CA LEU A 47 -2.93 17.46 0.52
C LEU A 47 -3.91 18.19 1.44
N LYS A 48 -4.72 19.07 0.85
CA LYS A 48 -5.67 19.91 1.60
C LYS A 48 -6.70 19.06 2.35
N GLU A 49 -7.06 17.94 1.75
CA GLU A 49 -8.02 16.96 2.24
C GLU A 49 -7.44 16.04 3.33
N PHE A 50 -6.13 16.15 3.61
CA PHE A 50 -5.50 15.33 4.63
C PHE A 50 -5.99 15.71 6.04
N PRO A 51 -6.59 14.77 6.78
CA PRO A 51 -7.34 15.06 8.01
C PRO A 51 -6.45 15.20 9.25
N GLY A 52 -5.17 14.83 9.16
CA GLY A 52 -4.30 14.70 10.33
C GLY A 52 -3.90 16.04 10.94
N ARG A 53 -3.87 16.07 12.27
CA ARG A 53 -3.51 17.22 13.10
C ARG A 53 -1.98 17.34 13.20
N PRO A 54 -1.37 18.47 12.78
CA PRO A 54 0.08 18.60 12.61
C PRO A 54 0.94 18.08 13.77
N ALA A 55 0.74 18.59 14.98
CA ALA A 55 1.59 18.29 16.13
C ALA A 55 1.12 17.08 16.97
N GLN A 56 -0.03 16.50 16.66
CA GLN A 56 -0.66 15.47 17.50
C GLN A 56 -0.65 14.10 16.86
N ASP A 57 -0.87 14.04 15.54
CA ASP A 57 -1.03 12.77 14.85
C ASP A 57 0.35 12.29 14.35
N PHE A 58 0.78 11.14 14.85
CA PHE A 58 1.95 10.41 14.35
C PHE A 58 1.51 9.49 13.23
N VAL A 59 2.17 9.60 12.09
CA VAL A 59 1.77 8.94 10.84
C VAL A 59 2.98 8.23 10.22
N MET A 60 2.70 7.06 9.67
CA MET A 60 3.66 6.26 8.93
C MET A 60 3.09 5.97 7.56
N THR A 61 3.94 6.05 6.53
CA THR A 61 3.59 5.59 5.20
C THR A 61 3.98 4.13 5.05
N SER A 62 3.10 3.29 4.52
CA SER A 62 3.33 1.86 4.32
C SER A 62 2.78 1.43 2.97
N ASP A 63 3.35 0.37 2.41
CA ASP A 63 2.71 -0.35 1.31
C ASP A 63 1.44 -1.00 1.85
N THR A 64 0.41 -1.12 1.02
CA THR A 64 -0.93 -1.56 1.46
C THR A 64 -0.97 -3.04 1.83
N ASP A 65 0.00 -3.82 1.37
CA ASP A 65 0.18 -5.22 1.67
C ASP A 65 1.26 -5.48 2.72
N LEU A 66 1.86 -4.44 3.32
CA LEU A 66 2.78 -4.62 4.43
C LEU A 66 2.04 -4.73 5.76
N TRP A 67 2.40 -5.75 6.54
CA TRP A 67 1.83 -5.98 7.86
C TRP A 67 2.90 -5.85 8.95
N PRO A 68 2.76 -4.94 9.92
CA PRO A 68 3.67 -4.89 11.06
C PRO A 68 3.49 -6.13 11.95
N LEU A 69 4.57 -6.89 12.14
CA LEU A 69 4.62 -8.07 13.02
C LEU A 69 5.08 -7.70 14.44
N ARG A 70 5.81 -6.58 14.59
CA ARG A 70 6.33 -6.08 15.87
C ARG A 70 5.96 -4.63 16.07
N LYS A 71 4.70 -4.41 16.50
CA LYS A 71 4.09 -3.07 16.63
C LYS A 71 4.95 -2.08 17.41
N GLU A 72 5.72 -2.55 18.40
CA GLU A 72 6.54 -1.75 19.31
C GLU A 72 7.65 -0.97 18.61
N HIS A 73 8.04 -1.34 17.39
CA HIS A 73 8.99 -0.59 16.58
C HIS A 73 8.31 0.52 15.76
N PHE A 74 7.03 0.36 15.44
CA PHE A 74 6.25 1.30 14.62
C PHE A 74 5.68 2.48 15.44
N LEU A 75 5.85 2.46 16.77
CA LEU A 75 5.35 3.49 17.67
C LEU A 75 6.33 4.66 17.80
N PRO A 76 5.82 5.89 18.03
CA PRO A 76 6.68 7.05 18.30
C PRO A 76 7.57 6.81 19.53
N ARG A 77 8.77 7.39 19.51
CA ARG A 77 9.73 7.33 20.62
C ARG A 77 9.80 8.67 21.36
N PRO A 78 9.95 8.66 22.70
CA PRO A 78 10.28 9.87 23.44
C PRO A 78 11.57 10.49 22.87
N ASN A 79 11.57 11.82 22.72
CA ASN A 79 12.72 12.59 22.23
C ASN A 79 13.17 12.24 20.79
N SER A 80 12.29 11.67 19.97
CA SER A 80 12.54 11.46 18.54
C SER A 80 11.40 12.03 17.71
N ASP A 81 11.76 12.77 16.67
CA ASP A 81 10.83 13.33 15.70
C ASP A 81 10.50 12.33 14.58
N ILE A 82 11.44 11.42 14.31
CA ILE A 82 11.37 10.44 13.21
C ILE A 82 11.71 9.05 13.73
N VAL A 83 10.96 8.06 13.24
CA VAL A 83 11.24 6.63 13.36
C VAL A 83 11.55 6.10 11.96
N LEU A 84 12.74 5.51 11.79
CA LEU A 84 13.15 4.82 10.57
C LEU A 84 13.29 3.32 10.86
N LEU A 85 12.42 2.49 10.29
CA LEU A 85 12.60 1.03 10.31
C LEU A 85 13.28 0.59 9.02
N HIS A 86 13.97 -0.54 9.08
CA HIS A 86 14.80 -1.03 7.97
C HIS A 86 15.80 0.02 7.50
N SER A 87 16.39 0.75 8.46
CA SER A 87 17.26 1.91 8.19
C SER A 87 18.56 1.56 7.48
N GLU A 88 18.87 0.27 7.34
CA GLU A 88 20.09 -0.26 6.73
C GLU A 88 19.80 -1.29 5.61
N CYS A 89 18.55 -1.40 5.15
CA CYS A 89 18.14 -2.45 4.20
C CYS A 89 18.78 -2.34 2.81
N CYS A 90 19.04 -1.11 2.39
CA CYS A 90 18.99 -0.77 0.99
C CYS A 90 20.28 -0.10 0.54
N THR A 91 20.71 -0.45 -0.66
CA THR A 91 21.98 0.06 -1.21
C THR A 91 21.86 1.57 -1.41
N PRO A 92 22.86 2.37 -0.95
CA PRO A 92 22.90 3.80 -1.22
C PRO A 92 22.82 4.12 -2.71
N PHE A 93 22.29 5.29 -3.07
CA PHE A 93 22.23 5.76 -4.45
C PHE A 93 22.96 7.09 -4.60
N SER A 94 23.31 7.45 -5.83
CA SER A 94 23.97 8.72 -6.13
C SER A 94 23.16 9.53 -7.14
N ILE A 95 23.04 10.83 -6.88
CA ILE A 95 22.48 11.81 -7.81
C ILE A 95 23.29 13.10 -7.69
N ASN A 96 23.58 13.76 -8.82
CA ASN A 96 24.36 15.01 -8.87
C ASN A 96 25.69 14.93 -8.08
N ASN A 97 26.45 13.84 -8.25
CA ASN A 97 27.72 13.58 -7.55
C ASN A 97 27.65 13.53 -6.02
N ARG A 98 26.45 13.34 -5.45
CA ARG A 98 26.26 13.14 -4.01
C ARG A 98 25.63 11.78 -3.75
N SER A 99 26.19 11.06 -2.77
CA SER A 99 25.67 9.78 -2.29
C SER A 99 24.63 10.01 -1.18
N TYR A 100 23.54 9.25 -1.23
CA TYR A 100 22.45 9.29 -0.28
C TYR A 100 22.17 7.87 0.26
N PRO A 101 21.91 7.72 1.56
CA PRO A 101 21.34 6.47 2.07
C PRO A 101 19.97 6.25 1.40
N MET A 102 19.57 5.00 1.22
CA MET A 102 18.24 4.68 0.70
C MET A 102 17.37 4.18 1.85
N TYR A 103 16.32 4.93 2.17
CA TYR A 103 15.36 4.54 3.19
C TYR A 103 14.11 3.93 2.55
N PRO A 104 13.65 2.76 3.02
CA PRO A 104 12.46 2.13 2.49
C PRO A 104 11.24 2.95 2.91
N MET A 105 10.50 3.39 1.92
CA MET A 105 9.38 4.30 2.11
C MET A 105 8.32 3.73 3.06
N SER A 106 8.17 2.41 3.10
CA SER A 106 7.17 1.70 3.88
C SER A 106 7.31 1.77 5.40
N ASN A 107 8.36 2.43 5.90
CA ASN A 107 8.81 2.25 7.27
C ASN A 107 9.29 3.56 7.93
N ILE A 108 8.84 4.69 7.41
CA ILE A 108 9.17 6.02 7.92
C ILE A 108 7.97 6.56 8.69
N GLY A 109 8.14 6.80 10.00
CA GLY A 109 7.13 7.36 10.88
C GLY A 109 7.55 8.73 11.41
N ALA A 110 6.65 9.70 11.41
CA ALA A 110 6.88 11.02 12.00
C ALA A 110 5.54 11.70 12.33
N THR A 111 5.57 12.82 13.05
CA THR A 111 4.37 13.67 13.17
C THR A 111 4.00 14.28 11.82
N VAL A 112 2.73 14.63 11.63
CA VAL A 112 2.27 15.34 10.42
C VAL A 112 3.07 16.65 10.20
N SER A 113 3.38 17.40 11.26
CA SER A 113 4.23 18.59 11.17
C SER A 113 5.64 18.27 10.70
N THR A 114 6.25 17.20 11.22
CA THR A 114 7.60 16.78 10.82
C THR A 114 7.61 16.32 9.36
N TRP A 115 6.62 15.56 8.91
CA TRP A 115 6.47 15.18 7.50
C TRP A 115 6.38 16.38 6.57
N ARG A 116 5.57 17.38 6.93
CA ARG A 116 5.48 18.63 6.17
C ARG A 116 6.80 19.39 6.16
N GLN A 117 7.57 19.38 7.26
CA GLN A 117 8.89 19.97 7.27
C GLN A 117 9.84 19.23 6.33
N ILE A 118 9.93 17.89 6.44
CA ILE A 118 10.80 17.07 5.58
C ILE A 118 10.53 17.36 4.11
N MET A 119 9.26 17.37 3.68
CA MET A 119 8.93 17.55 2.27
C MET A 119 8.99 19.00 1.78
N ASN A 120 8.86 19.99 2.66
CA ASN A 120 8.76 21.39 2.24
C ASN A 120 9.97 22.25 2.65
N ASP A 121 10.93 21.74 3.43
CA ASP A 121 12.06 22.54 3.88
C ASP A 121 12.88 23.04 2.69
N ASN A 122 12.93 24.36 2.49
CA ASN A 122 13.56 25.05 1.35
C ASN A 122 12.95 24.76 -0.03
N HIS A 123 11.77 24.14 -0.10
CA HIS A 123 11.13 23.78 -1.35
C HIS A 123 9.67 24.24 -1.43
N LYS A 124 9.15 24.34 -2.65
CA LYS A 124 7.74 24.66 -2.90
C LYS A 124 6.87 23.53 -2.33
N ILE A 125 5.75 23.91 -1.71
CA ILE A 125 4.77 22.94 -1.22
C ILE A 125 4.10 22.27 -2.42
N ALA A 126 4.22 20.95 -2.51
CA ALA A 126 3.46 20.14 -3.47
C ALA A 126 2.21 19.56 -2.79
N PHE A 127 1.04 19.88 -3.33
CA PHE A 127 -0.27 19.59 -2.73
C PHE A 127 -1.34 19.15 -3.74
N ASN A 128 -0.99 19.06 -5.02
CA ASN A 128 -1.82 18.54 -6.10
C ASN A 128 -0.93 17.88 -7.17
N SER A 129 -1.52 17.22 -8.17
CA SER A 129 -0.75 16.47 -9.17
C SER A 129 0.26 17.31 -9.92
N ASP A 130 -0.11 18.50 -10.40
CA ASP A 130 0.80 19.36 -11.15
C ASP A 130 1.98 19.81 -10.30
N SER A 131 1.73 20.23 -9.06
CA SER A 131 2.79 20.64 -8.14
C SER A 131 3.68 19.47 -7.72
N ILE A 132 3.14 18.25 -7.57
CA ILE A 132 3.91 17.04 -7.31
C ILE A 132 4.81 16.71 -8.51
N LEU A 133 4.27 16.70 -9.73
CA LEU A 133 5.05 16.40 -10.94
C LEU A 133 6.16 17.43 -11.16
N ASN A 134 5.88 18.72 -10.96
CA ASN A 134 6.89 19.77 -11.04
C ASN A 134 7.98 19.57 -9.96
N TYR A 135 7.58 19.26 -8.74
CA TYR A 135 8.52 18.99 -7.63
C TYR A 135 9.45 17.81 -7.95
N LEU A 136 8.90 16.72 -8.48
CA LEU A 136 9.69 15.57 -8.92
C LEU A 136 10.60 15.94 -10.09
N GLY A 137 10.09 16.74 -11.04
CA GLY A 137 10.81 17.20 -12.23
C GLY A 137 12.02 18.07 -11.88
N ASP A 138 11.91 18.91 -10.85
CA ASP A 138 13.03 19.72 -10.35
C ASP A 138 14.21 18.89 -9.85
N VAL A 139 13.97 17.64 -9.41
CA VAL A 139 15.01 16.75 -8.85
C VAL A 139 15.46 15.69 -9.85
N PHE A 140 14.52 15.07 -10.57
CA PHE A 140 14.78 13.93 -11.45
C PHE A 140 14.71 14.26 -12.95
N GLY A 141 14.36 15.50 -13.30
CA GLY A 141 14.25 15.96 -14.68
C GLY A 141 13.27 15.13 -15.51
N GLU A 142 13.68 14.79 -16.74
CA GLU A 142 12.85 14.03 -17.68
C GLU A 142 12.57 12.58 -17.24
N GLN A 143 13.22 12.06 -16.18
CA GLN A 143 12.91 10.72 -15.67
C GLN A 143 11.45 10.60 -15.19
N VAL A 144 10.84 11.69 -14.71
CA VAL A 144 9.43 11.73 -14.26
C VAL A 144 8.44 11.38 -15.37
N ARG A 145 8.83 11.61 -16.63
CA ARG A 145 7.99 11.36 -17.81
C ARG A 145 8.22 9.98 -18.44
N ARG A 146 9.20 9.22 -17.96
CA ARG A 146 9.52 7.91 -18.53
C ARG A 146 8.54 6.86 -17.99
N PRO A 147 8.22 5.82 -18.78
CA PRO A 147 7.50 4.66 -18.27
C PRO A 147 8.21 4.07 -17.05
N LEU A 148 7.44 3.77 -16.00
CA LEU A 148 7.98 3.12 -14.82
C LEU A 148 8.12 1.62 -15.07
N VAL A 149 9.34 1.11 -14.92
CA VAL A 149 9.68 -0.31 -15.04
C VAL A 149 10.13 -0.82 -13.67
N VAL A 150 9.53 -1.91 -13.20
CA VAL A 150 9.82 -2.50 -11.88
C VAL A 150 11.32 -2.81 -11.76
N GLY A 151 11.92 -2.34 -10.66
CA GLY A 151 13.33 -2.58 -10.35
C GLY A 151 14.31 -1.60 -11.01
N GLU A 152 13.85 -0.75 -11.94
CA GLU A 152 14.68 0.32 -12.49
C GLU A 152 14.70 1.55 -11.58
N GLU A 153 15.64 2.46 -11.84
CA GLU A 153 15.83 3.68 -11.03
C GLU A 153 14.54 4.49 -10.82
N GLY A 154 13.73 4.64 -11.87
CA GLY A 154 12.48 5.38 -11.83
C GLY A 154 11.42 4.74 -10.93
N TRP A 155 11.49 3.42 -10.72
CA TRP A 155 10.57 2.70 -9.83
C TRP A 155 10.69 3.16 -8.38
N TYR A 156 11.89 3.54 -7.96
CA TYR A 156 12.20 3.94 -6.58
C TYR A 156 12.19 5.46 -6.37
N MET A 157 11.48 6.20 -7.23
CA MET A 157 11.51 7.67 -7.22
C MET A 157 11.01 8.26 -5.89
N ASP A 158 10.00 7.65 -5.28
CA ASP A 158 9.47 8.03 -3.97
C ASP A 158 10.51 7.81 -2.85
N GLN A 159 11.17 6.64 -2.85
CA GLN A 159 12.24 6.27 -1.92
C GLN A 159 13.46 7.16 -2.06
N ARG A 160 13.87 7.44 -3.29
CA ARG A 160 14.99 8.36 -3.56
C ARG A 160 14.64 9.77 -3.12
N MET A 161 13.45 10.26 -3.45
CA MET A 161 13.03 11.61 -3.07
C MET A 161 12.99 11.78 -1.56
N ILE A 162 12.31 10.88 -0.84
CA ILE A 162 12.24 11.01 0.62
C ILE A 162 13.63 10.92 1.26
N SER A 163 14.53 10.12 0.70
CA SER A 163 15.85 9.91 1.27
C SER A 163 16.72 11.15 1.14
N ILE A 164 16.62 11.86 0.01
CA ILE A 164 17.22 13.18 -0.17
C ILE A 164 16.69 14.15 0.89
N ARG A 165 15.36 14.25 1.02
CA ARG A 165 14.70 15.17 1.95
C ARG A 165 14.98 14.88 3.42
N LEU A 166 14.98 13.61 3.80
CA LEU A 166 15.32 13.17 5.14
C LEU A 166 16.76 13.53 5.48
N LEU A 167 17.71 13.32 4.55
CA LEU A 167 19.11 13.66 4.81
C LEU A 167 19.30 15.18 4.98
N GLU A 168 18.63 15.98 4.16
CA GLU A 168 18.63 17.44 4.28
C GLU A 168 18.04 17.89 5.62
N TRP A 169 16.87 17.36 5.99
CA TRP A 169 16.24 17.65 7.27
C TRP A 169 17.13 17.24 8.46
N MET A 170 17.73 16.04 8.44
CA MET A 170 18.65 15.56 9.48
C MET A 170 19.92 16.39 9.59
N THR A 171 20.43 16.90 8.46
CA THR A 171 21.61 17.78 8.46
C THR A 171 21.32 19.09 9.21
N LYS A 172 20.08 19.59 9.12
CA LYS A 172 19.64 20.83 9.77
C LYS A 172 19.22 20.64 11.23
N HIS A 173 18.49 19.56 11.53
CA HIS A 173 17.86 19.32 12.83
C HIS A 173 18.66 18.38 13.74
N GLY A 174 19.69 17.71 13.20
CA GLY A 174 20.55 16.80 13.95
C GLY A 174 20.05 15.36 13.96
N ASN A 175 21.00 14.42 14.04
CA ASN A 175 20.71 12.98 14.01
C ASN A 175 20.12 12.43 15.31
N SER A 176 20.21 13.17 16.42
CA SER A 176 19.68 12.76 17.73
C SER A 176 18.15 12.68 17.77
N SER A 177 17.47 13.40 16.88
CA SER A 177 16.01 13.37 16.72
C SER A 177 15.49 12.16 15.94
N VAL A 178 16.35 11.24 15.50
CA VAL A 178 15.98 10.12 14.65
C VAL A 178 16.23 8.80 15.34
N TYR A 179 15.16 8.07 15.64
CA TYR A 179 15.22 6.70 16.11
C TYR A 179 15.35 5.74 14.93
N ARG A 180 16.39 4.90 14.95
CA ARG A 180 16.69 3.95 13.88
C ARG A 180 16.54 2.53 14.39
N VAL A 181 15.91 1.71 13.58
CA VAL A 181 15.86 0.27 13.75
C VAL A 181 16.57 -0.35 12.55
N SER A 182 17.67 -1.04 12.82
CA SER A 182 18.47 -1.71 11.79
C SER A 182 17.93 -3.10 11.47
N ASP A 183 18.34 -3.60 10.32
CA ASP A 183 18.09 -4.96 9.84
C ASP A 183 19.03 -5.99 10.52
N HIS A 184 19.90 -5.54 11.43
CA HIS A 184 20.80 -6.41 12.16
C HIS A 184 20.04 -7.16 13.28
N GLY A 185 19.74 -8.43 13.01
CA GLY A 185 19.04 -9.32 13.95
C GLY A 185 17.54 -9.41 13.72
N PHE A 186 17.02 -8.65 12.76
CA PHE A 186 15.62 -8.70 12.35
C PHE A 186 15.50 -8.69 10.82
N SER A 187 14.47 -9.34 10.29
CA SER A 187 14.20 -9.38 8.86
C SER A 187 12.75 -9.03 8.55
N ARG A 188 12.50 -8.67 7.29
CA ARG A 188 11.15 -8.73 6.71
C ARG A 188 10.86 -10.16 6.29
N PHE A 189 9.65 -10.63 6.57
CA PHE A 189 9.13 -11.82 5.91
C PHE A 189 8.59 -11.43 4.53
N ASP A 190 9.30 -11.77 3.47
CA ASP A 190 8.97 -11.28 2.11
C ASP A 190 8.17 -12.32 1.29
N ARG A 191 7.46 -11.87 0.25
CA ARG A 191 6.56 -12.67 -0.60
C ARG A 191 7.24 -13.90 -1.20
N ILE A 192 8.54 -13.81 -1.49
CA ILE A 192 9.32 -14.90 -2.09
C ILE A 192 9.42 -16.10 -1.15
N ALA A 193 9.41 -15.88 0.17
CA ALA A 193 9.60 -16.90 1.19
C ALA A 193 8.29 -17.31 1.87
N TRP A 194 7.14 -17.06 1.24
CA TRP A 194 5.84 -17.10 1.91
C TRP A 194 5.31 -18.51 2.19
N ASN A 195 5.86 -19.16 3.21
CA ASN A 195 5.32 -20.37 3.84
C ASN A 195 5.29 -20.23 5.36
N VAL A 196 4.17 -19.76 5.90
CA VAL A 196 4.04 -19.52 7.36
C VAL A 196 4.08 -20.82 8.16
N GLY A 197 3.72 -21.95 7.54
CA GLY A 197 3.79 -23.26 8.18
C GLY A 197 5.20 -23.67 8.65
N ASP A 198 6.24 -23.08 8.04
CA ASP A 198 7.64 -23.39 8.36
C ASP A 198 8.26 -22.35 9.33
N LEU A 199 7.52 -21.29 9.68
CA LEU A 199 8.01 -20.26 10.62
C LEU A 199 7.98 -20.78 12.05
N LEU A 200 9.15 -21.17 12.56
CA LEU A 200 9.36 -21.43 13.98
C LEU A 200 9.10 -20.16 14.82
N PRO A 201 8.57 -20.26 16.05
CA PRO A 201 8.30 -19.10 16.92
C PRO A 201 9.53 -18.20 17.15
N GLU A 202 10.72 -18.79 17.28
CA GLU A 202 11.99 -18.07 17.47
C GLU A 202 12.43 -17.32 16.20
N SER A 203 12.08 -17.85 15.02
CA SER A 203 12.29 -17.16 13.75
C SER A 203 11.28 -16.03 13.57
N PHE A 204 10.04 -16.24 14.01
CA PHE A 204 9.01 -15.20 14.03
C PHE A 204 9.40 -14.05 14.96
N ALA A 205 9.98 -14.33 16.13
CA ALA A 205 10.49 -13.32 17.09
C ALA A 205 11.32 -12.22 16.42
N ARG A 206 12.08 -12.58 15.39
CA ARG A 206 13.00 -11.73 14.62
C ARG A 206 12.39 -11.12 13.34
N GLN A 207 11.09 -11.24 13.09
CA GLN A 207 10.44 -10.60 11.94
C GLN A 207 9.84 -9.25 12.34
N PHE A 208 10.19 -8.15 11.67
CA PHE A 208 9.61 -6.82 11.94
C PHE A 208 8.25 -6.62 11.28
N ASP A 209 8.17 -6.94 10.01
CA ASP A 209 6.99 -6.83 9.16
C ASP A 209 6.98 -7.94 8.11
N ALA A 210 5.92 -7.96 7.31
CA ALA A 210 5.74 -8.95 6.27
C ALA A 210 5.04 -8.39 5.04
N HIS A 211 5.57 -8.65 3.84
CA HIS A 211 4.88 -8.36 2.57
C HIS A 211 3.86 -9.46 2.28
N LEU A 212 2.57 -9.17 2.43
CA LEU A 212 1.53 -10.16 2.26
C LEU A 212 1.54 -10.80 0.86
N PRO A 213 1.15 -12.08 0.77
CA PRO A 213 1.21 -12.80 -0.49
C PRO A 213 0.17 -12.21 -1.44
N GLU A 214 0.47 -12.27 -2.73
CA GLU A 214 -0.52 -11.93 -3.74
C GLU A 214 -1.76 -12.79 -3.59
N LYS A 215 -2.92 -12.20 -3.92
CA LYS A 215 -4.21 -12.90 -3.87
C LYS A 215 -4.50 -13.51 -2.49
N MET A 216 -4.12 -12.83 -1.41
CA MET A 216 -4.40 -13.24 -0.02
C MET A 216 -5.89 -13.49 0.28
N PHE A 217 -6.79 -12.99 -0.57
CA PHE A 217 -8.23 -13.23 -0.50
C PHE A 217 -8.65 -14.65 -0.92
N LEU A 218 -7.78 -15.43 -1.57
CA LEU A 218 -8.08 -16.81 -1.95
C LEU A 218 -8.06 -17.73 -0.72
N SER A 219 -9.02 -18.65 -0.64
CA SER A 219 -9.16 -19.61 0.48
C SER A 219 -7.92 -20.45 0.72
N SER A 220 -7.20 -20.82 -0.35
CA SER A 220 -5.92 -21.54 -0.25
C SER A 220 -4.84 -20.70 0.44
N GLN A 221 -4.70 -19.42 0.07
CA GLN A 221 -3.73 -18.50 0.67
C GLN A 221 -4.12 -18.12 2.10
N TRP A 222 -5.41 -17.90 2.34
CA TRP A 222 -5.92 -17.60 3.67
C TRP A 222 -5.61 -18.71 4.67
N LYS A 223 -6.04 -19.95 4.36
CA LYS A 223 -5.89 -21.10 5.27
C LYS A 223 -4.43 -21.49 5.47
N ARG A 224 -3.62 -21.46 4.40
CA ARG A 224 -2.23 -21.87 4.44
C ARG A 224 -1.33 -20.83 5.10
N ASN A 225 -1.58 -19.54 4.87
CA ASN A 225 -0.61 -18.50 5.19
C ASN A 225 -1.16 -17.43 6.14
N ILE A 226 -2.29 -16.79 5.79
CA ILE A 226 -2.77 -15.64 6.55
C ILE A 226 -3.31 -16.04 7.93
N GLN A 227 -4.12 -17.10 8.01
CA GLN A 227 -4.68 -17.57 9.27
C GLN A 227 -3.57 -18.01 10.25
N PRO A 228 -2.59 -18.85 9.86
CA PRO A 228 -1.47 -19.17 10.75
C PRO A 228 -0.70 -17.94 11.24
N LEU A 229 -0.47 -16.95 10.38
CA LEU A 229 0.22 -15.70 10.77
C LEU A 229 -0.56 -14.94 11.84
N LEU A 230 -1.88 -14.79 11.66
CA LEU A 230 -2.75 -14.17 12.66
C LEU A 230 -2.70 -14.89 14.01
N LEU A 231 -2.65 -16.23 13.99
CA LEU A 231 -2.55 -17.04 15.20
C LEU A 231 -1.20 -16.85 15.90
N LEU A 232 -0.09 -16.71 15.14
CA LEU A 232 1.23 -16.40 15.69
C LEU A 232 1.29 -14.99 16.30
N MET A 233 0.64 -14.01 15.65
CA MET A 233 0.66 -12.61 16.09
C MET A 233 -0.16 -12.37 17.35
N TYR A 234 -1.40 -12.89 17.37
CA TYR A 234 -2.39 -12.50 18.37
C TYR A 234 -2.82 -13.67 19.26
N GLY A 235 -2.57 -14.92 18.84
CA GLY A 235 -3.07 -16.11 19.50
C GLY A 235 -4.49 -16.49 19.05
N LYS A 236 -4.80 -17.79 19.15
CA LYS A 236 -6.06 -18.39 18.67
C LYS A 236 -7.33 -17.79 19.26
N HIS A 237 -7.26 -17.30 20.49
CA HIS A 237 -8.41 -16.79 21.24
C HIS A 237 -8.45 -15.25 21.30
N SER A 238 -7.62 -14.57 20.52
CA SER A 238 -7.66 -13.11 20.41
C SER A 238 -8.92 -12.61 19.73
N TRP A 239 -9.26 -11.36 20.01
CA TRP A 239 -10.33 -10.66 19.29
C TRP A 239 -9.93 -10.44 17.83
N GLU A 240 -8.68 -10.07 17.58
CA GLU A 240 -8.09 -9.80 16.27
C GLU A 240 -8.19 -11.00 15.34
N ALA A 241 -7.77 -12.19 15.79
CA ALA A 241 -7.85 -13.40 14.98
C ALA A 241 -9.31 -13.77 14.64
N ARG A 242 -10.24 -13.63 15.59
CA ARG A 242 -11.67 -13.86 15.36
C ARG A 242 -12.25 -12.86 14.35
N TRP A 243 -11.94 -11.59 14.53
CA TRP A 243 -12.44 -10.51 13.68
C TRP A 243 -11.93 -10.62 12.25
N CYS A 244 -10.63 -10.85 12.06
CA CYS A 244 -10.05 -11.11 10.75
C CYS A 244 -10.67 -12.33 10.07
N THR A 245 -10.92 -13.41 10.82
CA THR A 245 -11.61 -14.60 10.29
C THR A 245 -13.06 -14.31 9.87
N MET A 246 -13.79 -13.52 10.67
CA MET A 246 -15.15 -13.11 10.34
C MET A 246 -15.17 -12.28 9.05
N LEU A 247 -14.27 -11.30 8.94
CA LEU A 247 -14.13 -10.49 7.73
C LEU A 247 -13.80 -11.33 6.50
N TYR A 248 -12.85 -12.25 6.63
CA TYR A 248 -12.50 -13.15 5.55
C TYR A 248 -13.71 -13.94 5.07
N LYS A 249 -14.50 -14.54 5.97
CA LYS A 249 -15.71 -15.28 5.60
C LYS A 249 -16.74 -14.39 4.91
N THR A 250 -16.94 -13.17 5.40
CA THR A 250 -17.85 -12.21 4.76
C THR A 250 -17.37 -11.82 3.37
N ALA A 251 -16.06 -11.62 3.20
CA ALA A 251 -15.43 -11.32 1.93
C ALA A 251 -15.51 -12.52 0.98
N GLU A 252 -15.19 -13.74 1.42
CA GLU A 252 -15.28 -15.00 0.65
C GLU A 252 -16.70 -15.17 0.07
N ASN A 253 -17.72 -15.04 0.91
CA ASN A 253 -19.13 -15.10 0.49
C ASN A 253 -19.54 -13.99 -0.50
N SER A 254 -18.93 -12.81 -0.39
CA SER A 254 -19.23 -11.66 -1.27
C SER A 254 -18.44 -11.73 -2.58
N PHE A 255 -17.22 -12.25 -2.53
CA PHE A 255 -16.32 -12.38 -3.67
C PHE A 255 -16.74 -13.55 -4.56
N GLU A 256 -17.24 -14.65 -4.00
CA GLU A 256 -17.92 -15.70 -4.77
C GLU A 256 -19.07 -15.09 -5.57
N ARG A 257 -19.95 -14.30 -4.94
CA ARG A 257 -21.03 -13.60 -5.66
C ARG A 257 -20.53 -12.64 -6.74
N TRP A 258 -19.48 -11.86 -6.45
CA TRP A 258 -18.88 -10.93 -7.41
C TRP A 258 -18.20 -11.64 -8.59
N ALA A 259 -17.42 -12.69 -8.33
CA ALA A 259 -16.78 -13.50 -9.35
C ALA A 259 -17.81 -14.20 -10.24
N PHE A 260 -18.92 -14.69 -9.68
CA PHE A 260 -20.06 -15.20 -10.46
C PHE A 260 -20.73 -14.11 -11.30
N THR A 261 -20.75 -12.85 -10.87
CA THR A 261 -21.41 -11.77 -11.64
C THR A 261 -20.49 -11.15 -12.70
N VAL A 262 -19.17 -11.17 -12.50
CA VAL A 262 -18.18 -10.57 -13.41
C VAL A 262 -17.59 -11.58 -14.40
N TYR A 263 -17.53 -12.86 -14.02
CA TYR A 263 -16.96 -13.93 -14.83
C TYR A 263 -17.94 -15.03 -15.23
N ALA A 264 -19.24 -14.93 -14.90
CA ALA A 264 -20.21 -15.75 -15.63
C ALA A 264 -20.17 -15.27 -17.09
N PRO A 265 -19.82 -16.13 -18.06
CA PRO A 265 -20.12 -15.81 -19.44
C PRO A 265 -21.62 -15.55 -19.51
N GLU A 266 -22.03 -14.55 -20.28
CA GLU A 266 -23.42 -14.44 -20.70
C GLU A 266 -23.82 -15.80 -21.30
N VAL A 267 -24.46 -16.65 -20.50
CA VAL A 267 -25.28 -17.72 -21.03
C VAL A 267 -26.48 -16.99 -21.60
N LYS A 268 -26.33 -16.52 -22.84
CA LYS A 268 -27.46 -16.28 -23.71
C LYS A 268 -28.07 -17.66 -23.94
N GLU A 269 -28.94 -18.09 -23.04
CA GLU A 269 -29.94 -19.07 -23.45
C GLU A 269 -30.67 -18.43 -24.64
N PRO A 270 -30.65 -19.04 -25.82
CA PRO A 270 -31.48 -18.56 -26.90
C PRO A 270 -32.93 -18.73 -26.43
N LEU A 271 -33.67 -17.61 -26.42
CA LEU A 271 -35.12 -17.60 -26.42
C LEU A 271 -35.57 -18.61 -27.48
N ILE A 272 -36.14 -19.73 -27.03
CA ILE A 272 -36.87 -20.63 -27.90
C ILE A 272 -38.08 -19.83 -28.38
N ASP A 273 -37.99 -19.38 -29.62
CA ASP A 273 -39.05 -18.68 -30.32
C ASP A 273 -40.11 -19.72 -30.70
N ASP A 274 -41.17 -19.76 -29.90
CA ASP A 274 -42.29 -20.66 -30.04
C ASP A 274 -43.22 -20.11 -31.13
N HIS A 275 -42.80 -20.25 -32.39
CA HIS A 275 -43.63 -20.01 -33.56
C HIS A 275 -43.76 -21.28 -34.40
N THR A 276 -44.87 -21.95 -34.13
CA THR A 276 -45.60 -22.87 -35.01
C THR A 276 -45.41 -22.60 -36.51
N HIS A 277 -44.96 -23.61 -37.25
CA HIS A 277 -45.53 -23.93 -38.55
C HIS A 277 -45.46 -25.42 -38.89
N CYS A 278 -46.52 -25.83 -39.57
CA CYS A 278 -47.00 -27.17 -39.85
C CYS A 278 -46.41 -27.75 -41.15
N SER A 279 -46.63 -29.05 -41.38
CA SER A 279 -46.52 -29.86 -42.63
C SER A 279 -45.11 -30.27 -43.10
N LEU A 280 -44.82 -31.48 -43.63
CA LEU A 280 -45.55 -32.73 -43.97
C LEU A 280 -44.48 -33.80 -44.35
N THR A 281 -44.73 -35.09 -44.05
CA THR A 281 -44.33 -36.38 -44.73
C THR A 281 -42.87 -36.62 -45.20
N GLU A 282 -42.24 -37.80 -45.05
CA GLU A 282 -42.51 -39.13 -45.64
C GLU A 282 -41.87 -40.24 -44.76
N GLN A 283 -42.61 -41.30 -44.39
CA GLN A 283 -42.48 -42.69 -44.88
C GLN A 283 -41.05 -43.27 -44.97
N GLU A 284 -40.72 -44.18 -44.03
CA GLU A 284 -40.66 -45.65 -44.22
C GLU A 284 -40.94 -46.36 -42.89
#